data_AF-A0A7J3LLI3-F1
#
_entry.id   AF-A0A7J3LLI3-F1
#
_cell.length_a   1.000
_cell.length_b   1.000
_cell.length_c   1.000
_cell.angle_alpha   90.00
_cell.angle_beta   90.00
_cell.angle_gamma   90.00
#
_symmetry.space_group_name_H-M   'P 1'
#
loop_
_entity.id
_entity.type
_entity.pdbx_description
1 polymer ?
#
loop_
_entity_poly.entity_id
_entity_poly.type
_entity_poly.pdbx_seq_one_letter_code
_entity_poly.pdbx_strand_id
1 'polypeptide(L)'
;MRSIYYYLTKANRISAWLLVALFIVYGITGYVWTRGQGDRGMAIALHSSLTLPLIILLSFHSLYSLRIMLCGWGIGPKRWLDSLLIGFGLFSIGSTVYIMYVQ
;
A
#
# COMPACT_ATOMS: atom_id res chain seq x y z
N MET A 1 -8.35 23.95 8.92
CA MET A 1 -7.84 23.20 7.74
C MET A 1 -6.39 22.70 7.87
N ARG A 2 -5.45 23.38 8.55
CA ARG A 2 -4.07 22.88 8.79
C ARG A 2 -3.98 21.51 9.48
N SER A 3 -4.94 21.19 10.34
CA SER A 3 -4.96 19.96 11.15
C SER A 3 -5.04 18.67 10.31
N ILE A 4 -5.89 18.62 9.28
CA ILE A 4 -6.07 17.43 8.44
C ILE A 4 -4.82 17.09 7.63
N TYR A 5 -4.20 18.08 7.00
CA TYR A 5 -2.96 17.87 6.23
C TYR A 5 -1.82 17.37 7.10
N TYR A 6 -1.73 17.88 8.34
CA TYR A 6 -0.76 17.41 9.31
C TYR A 6 -0.95 15.93 9.62
N TYR A 7 -2.18 15.49 9.91
CA TYR A 7 -2.48 14.08 10.18
C TYR A 7 -2.22 13.18 8.96
N LEU A 8 -2.62 13.60 7.76
CA LEU A 8 -2.35 12.83 6.53
C LEU A 8 -0.85 12.70 6.25
N THR A 9 -0.09 13.76 6.43
CA THR A 9 1.37 13.72 6.26
C THR A 9 2.03 12.83 7.31
N LYS A 10 1.58 12.89 8.57
CA LYS A 10 2.07 12.03 9.63
C LYS A 10 1.75 10.56 9.35
N ALA A 11 0.51 10.27 8.95
CA ALA A 11 0.09 8.93 8.53
C ALA A 11 0.92 8.43 7.35
N ASN A 12 1.21 9.27 6.36
CA ASN A 12 2.03 8.90 5.20
C ASN A 12 3.48 8.54 5.57
N ARG A 13 4.05 9.20 6.58
CA ARG A 13 5.38 8.85 7.09
C ARG A 13 5.36 7.55 7.86
N ILE A 14 4.33 7.34 8.69
CA ILE A 14 4.16 6.09 9.43
C ILE A 14 3.96 4.93 8.46
N SER A 15 3.11 5.09 7.43
CA SER A 15 2.89 4.07 6.42
C SER A 15 4.16 3.73 5.65
N ALA A 16 5.02 4.71 5.34
CA ALA A 16 6.32 4.47 4.70
C ALA A 16 7.23 3.56 5.55
N TRP A 17 7.38 3.86 6.84
CA TRP A 17 8.19 3.04 7.74
C TRP A 17 7.60 1.65 7.97
N LEU A 18 6.27 1.54 8.10
CA LEU A 18 5.59 0.26 8.16
C LEU A 18 5.79 -0.56 6.89
N LEU A 19 5.69 0.07 5.71
CA LEU A 19 5.93 -0.58 4.42
C LEU A 19 7.33 -1.18 4.35
N VAL A 20 8.36 -0.44 4.79
CA VAL A 20 9.73 -0.96 4.80
C VAL A 20 9.82 -2.26 5.62
N ALA A 21 9.30 -2.25 6.85
CA ALA A 21 9.33 -3.44 7.70
C ALA A 21 8.53 -4.60 7.09
N LEU A 22 7.32 -4.33 6.58
CA LEU A 22 6.46 -5.37 6.01
C LEU A 22 7.00 -5.93 4.70
N PHE A 23 7.65 -5.12 3.85
CA PHE A 23 8.29 -5.60 2.63
C PHE A 23 9.46 -6.54 2.90
N ILE A 24 10.25 -6.28 3.96
CA ILE A 24 11.31 -7.20 4.38
C ILE A 24 10.71 -8.55 4.74
N VAL A 25 9.68 -8.57 5.59
CA VAL A 25 9.00 -9.82 5.99
C VAL A 25 8.39 -10.52 4.77
N TYR A 26 7.71 -9.79 3.90
CA TYR A 26 7.09 -10.32 2.69
C TYR A 26 8.10 -10.91 1.70
N GLY A 27 9.26 -10.26 1.56
CA GLY A 27 10.36 -10.76 0.74
C GLY A 27 10.96 -12.05 1.29
N ILE A 28 11.20 -12.10 2.61
CA ILE A 28 11.70 -13.31 3.29
C ILE A 28 10.69 -14.46 3.13
N THR A 29 9.40 -14.23 3.40
CA THR A 29 8.38 -15.28 3.29
C THR A 29 8.19 -15.75 1.85
N GLY A 30 8.27 -14.85 0.86
CA GLY A 30 8.25 -15.21 -0.56
C GLY A 30 9.46 -16.04 -0.97
N TYR A 31 10.64 -15.73 -0.43
CA TYR A 31 11.85 -16.52 -0.66
C TYR A 31 11.72 -17.94 -0.07
N VAL A 32 11.27 -18.06 1.19
CA VAL A 32 11.06 -19.36 1.84
C VAL A 32 10.02 -20.19 1.09
N TRP A 33 8.92 -19.58 0.66
CA TRP A 33 7.89 -20.24 -0.15
C TRP A 33 8.48 -20.82 -1.45
N THR A 34 9.25 -20.02 -2.19
CA THR A 34 9.77 -20.43 -3.50
C THR A 34 10.97 -21.39 -3.43
N ARG A 35 11.82 -21.28 -2.40
CA ARG A 35 13.05 -22.09 -2.26
C ARG A 35 12.92 -23.26 -1.29
N GLY A 36 11.84 -23.33 -0.52
CA GLY A 36 11.60 -24.42 0.43
C GLY A 36 12.54 -24.46 1.64
N GLN A 37 13.24 -23.35 1.94
CA GLN A 37 14.17 -23.26 3.06
C GLN A 37 13.44 -22.77 4.33
N GLY A 38 12.75 -23.67 5.03
CA GLY A 38 12.02 -23.37 6.27
C GLY A 38 10.61 -23.97 6.30
N ASP A 39 9.79 -23.53 7.26
CA ASP A 39 8.38 -23.92 7.31
C ASP A 39 7.60 -23.23 6.18
N ARG A 40 7.34 -24.00 5.13
CA ARG A 40 6.60 -23.54 3.95
C ARG A 40 5.15 -23.19 4.27
N GLY A 41 4.51 -23.90 5.20
CA GLY A 41 3.12 -23.63 5.58
C GLY A 41 3.00 -22.27 6.26
N MET A 42 3.89 -22.00 7.22
CA MET A 42 3.98 -20.70 7.89
C MET A 42 4.34 -19.59 6.90
N ALA A 43 5.29 -19.83 5.99
CA ALA A 43 5.69 -18.83 4.99
C ALA A 43 4.52 -18.44 4.07
N ILE A 44 3.75 -19.41 3.57
CA ILE A 44 2.56 -19.15 2.73
C ILE A 44 1.51 -18.39 3.53
N ALA A 45 1.20 -18.82 4.76
CA ALA A 45 0.19 -18.16 5.58
C ALA A 45 0.56 -16.69 5.84
N LEU A 46 1.80 -16.44 6.25
CA LEU A 46 2.28 -15.08 6.53
C LEU A 46 2.35 -14.23 5.25
N HIS A 47 2.90 -14.77 4.16
CA HIS A 47 2.97 -14.06 2.88
C HIS A 47 1.58 -13.64 2.38
N SER A 48 0.62 -14.57 2.36
CA SER A 48 -0.76 -14.30 1.93
C SER A 48 -1.48 -13.33 2.86
N SER A 49 -1.28 -13.42 4.17
CA SER A 49 -1.89 -12.49 5.14
C SER A 49 -1.36 -11.05 5.03
N LEU A 50 -0.12 -10.89 4.56
CA LEU A 50 0.54 -9.58 4.43
C LEU A 50 0.19 -8.86 3.12
N THR A 51 -0.25 -9.58 2.08
CA THR A 51 -0.60 -9.01 0.78
C THR A 51 -1.58 -7.84 0.91
N LEU A 52 -2.72 -8.04 1.58
CA LEU A 52 -3.76 -7.01 1.68
C LEU A 52 -3.30 -5.78 2.50
N PRO A 53 -2.72 -5.93 3.71
CA PRO A 53 -2.11 -4.80 4.43
C PRO A 53 -1.08 -4.02 3.61
N LEU A 54 -0.22 -4.72 2.87
CA LEU A 54 0.79 -4.10 2.01
C LEU A 54 0.14 -3.27 0.91
N ILE A 55 -0.85 -3.80 0.19
CA ILE A 55 -1.53 -3.07 -0.88
C ILE A 55 -2.27 -1.84 -0.35
N ILE A 56 -2.91 -1.93 0.82
CA ILE A 56 -3.57 -0.78 1.46
C ILE A 56 -2.56 0.31 1.80
N LEU A 57 -1.49 -0.04 2.51
CA LEU A 57 -0.46 0.91 2.91
C LEU A 57 0.28 1.50 1.71
N LEU A 58 0.60 0.68 0.70
CA LEU A 58 1.28 1.09 -0.51
C LEU A 58 0.40 2.02 -1.34
N SER A 59 -0.89 1.71 -1.49
CA SER A 59 -1.85 2.57 -2.18
C SER A 59 -1.94 3.93 -1.49
N PHE A 60 -2.13 3.95 -0.18
CA PHE A 60 -2.17 5.21 0.57
C PHE A 60 -0.87 6.01 0.43
N HIS A 61 0.28 5.36 0.64
CA HIS A 61 1.59 6.01 0.61
C HIS A 61 1.92 6.60 -0.76
N SER A 62 1.78 5.78 -1.81
CA SER A 62 2.11 6.17 -3.18
C SER A 62 1.16 7.24 -3.70
N LEU A 63 -0.15 7.10 -3.51
CA LEU A 63 -1.14 8.04 -4.03
C LEU A 63 -1.11 9.38 -3.32
N TYR A 64 -0.90 9.39 -1.99
CA TYR A 64 -0.74 10.64 -1.25
C TYR A 64 0.55 11.37 -1.65
N SER A 65 1.66 10.64 -1.80
CA SER A 65 2.94 11.21 -2.24
C SER A 65 2.85 11.73 -3.69
N LEU A 66 2.18 10.98 -4.58
CA LEU A 66 1.89 11.40 -5.95
C LEU A 66 1.04 12.67 -5.98
N ARG A 67 -0.01 12.75 -5.15
CA ARG A 67 -0.83 13.96 -5.03
C ARG A 67 0.00 15.19 -4.67
N ILE A 68 0.90 15.06 -3.68
CA ILE A 68 1.79 16.16 -3.27
C ILE A 68 2.71 16.56 -4.43
N MET A 69 3.30 15.58 -5.12
CA MET A 69 4.18 15.82 -6.27
C MET A 69 3.45 16.55 -7.40
N LEU A 70 2.25 16.08 -7.79
CA LEU A 70 1.42 16.70 -8.83
C LEU A 70 0.99 18.13 -8.46
N CYS A 71 0.66 18.36 -7.18
CA CYS A 71 0.39 19.72 -6.69
C CYS A 71 1.63 20.61 -6.80
N GLY A 72 2.82 20.08 -6.51
CA GLY A 72 4.10 20.79 -6.68
C GLY A 72 4.42 21.12 -8.14
N TRP A 73 3.94 20.33 -9.09
CA TRP A 73 4.08 20.57 -10.54
C TRP A 73 3.00 21.48 -11.14
N GLY A 74 2.13 22.09 -10.32
CA GLY A 74 1.11 23.03 -10.80
C GLY A 74 -0.10 22.38 -11.47
N ILE A 75 -0.21 21.05 -11.49
CA ILE A 75 -1.41 20.32 -11.94
C ILE A 75 -2.61 20.62 -11.00
N GLY A 76 -2.30 21.13 -9.81
CA GLY A 76 -3.17 21.93 -8.95
C GLY A 76 -4.01 21.11 -7.97
N PRO A 77 -4.55 21.75 -6.92
CA PRO A 77 -5.41 21.12 -5.91
C PRO A 77 -6.84 20.94 -6.45
N LYS A 78 -6.99 20.23 -7.57
CA LYS A 78 -8.27 20.04 -8.24
C LYS A 78 -8.99 18.83 -7.66
N ARG A 79 -10.29 18.99 -7.35
CA ARG A 79 -11.11 17.92 -6.77
C ARG A 79 -11.15 16.65 -7.63
N TRP A 80 -11.12 16.79 -8.97
CA TRP A 80 -11.11 15.63 -9.86
C TRP A 80 -9.85 14.77 -9.73
N LEU A 81 -8.71 15.39 -9.41
CA LEU A 81 -7.46 14.65 -9.17
C LEU A 81 -7.57 13.80 -7.91
N ASP A 82 -8.10 14.38 -6.82
CA ASP A 82 -8.33 13.63 -5.58
C ASP A 82 -9.29 12.45 -5.83
N SER A 83 -10.37 12.66 -6.60
CA SER A 83 -11.30 11.57 -6.97
C SER A 83 -10.64 10.46 -7.80
N LEU A 84 -9.80 10.81 -8.78
CA LEU A 84 -9.09 9.82 -9.58
C LEU A 84 -8.11 8.99 -8.74
N LEU A 85 -7.35 9.64 -7.86
CA LEU A 85 -6.40 8.96 -6.98
C LEU A 85 -7.13 8.03 -6.01
N ILE A 86 -8.23 8.48 -5.41
CA ILE A 86 -9.08 7.64 -4.55
C ILE A 86 -9.63 6.46 -5.34
N GLY A 87 -10.16 6.70 -6.54
CA GLY A 87 -10.69 5.66 -7.41
C GLY A 87 -9.64 4.60 -7.76
N PHE A 88 -8.41 5.02 -8.09
CA PHE A 88 -7.30 4.10 -8.36
C PHE A 88 -6.90 3.28 -7.13
N GLY A 89 -6.88 3.90 -5.95
CA GLY A 89 -6.62 3.19 -4.69
C GLY A 89 -7.69 2.14 -4.38
N LEU A 90 -8.97 2.50 -4.51
CA LEU A 90 -10.09 1.57 -4.32
C LEU A 90 -10.06 0.43 -5.33
N PHE A 91 -9.75 0.70 -6.60
CA PHE A 91 -9.60 -0.32 -7.64
C PHE A 91 -8.45 -1.29 -7.32
N SER A 92 -7.29 -0.77 -6.87
CA SER A 92 -6.12 -1.59 -6.52
C SER A 92 -6.41 -2.51 -5.33
N ILE A 93 -7.09 -1.99 -4.30
CA ILE A 93 -7.51 -2.79 -3.14
C ILE A 93 -8.58 -3.81 -3.55
N GLY A 94 -9.61 -3.37 -4.29
CA GLY A 94 -10.72 -4.22 -4.71
C GLY A 94 -10.29 -5.38 -5.61
N SER A 95 -9.39 -5.12 -6.56
CA SER A 95 -8.81 -6.17 -7.42
C SER A 95 -7.98 -7.17 -6.61
N THR A 96 -7.21 -6.71 -5.62
CA THR A 96 -6.47 -7.61 -4.72
C THR A 96 -7.41 -8.51 -3.91
N VAL A 97 -8.48 -7.94 -3.35
CA VAL A 97 -9.50 -8.71 -2.62
C VAL A 97 -10.16 -9.73 -3.54
N TYR A 98 -10.51 -9.34 -4.77
CA TYR A 98 -11.08 -10.26 -5.75
C TYR A 98 -10.16 -11.45 -6.04
N ILE A 99 -8.87 -11.19 -6.28
CA ILE A 99 -7.87 -12.24 -6.54
C ILE A 99 -7.69 -13.16 -5.33
N MET A 100 -7.76 -12.64 -4.10
CA MET A 100 -7.52 -13.43 -2.89
C MET A 100 -8.69 -14.33 -2.47
N TYR A 101 -9.93 -13.98 -2.82
CA TYR A 101 -11.13 -14.63 -2.26
C TYR A 101 -12.10 -15.19 -3.29
N VAL A 102 -11.97 -14.84 -4.56
CA VAL A 102 -12.94 -15.21 -5.61
C VAL A 102 -12.33 -16.11 -6.68
N GLN A 103 -11.05 -15.92 -7.00
CA GLN A 103 -10.28 -16.82 -7.87
C GLN A 103 -9.68 -17.97 -7.05
#